data_AF-A0A5C7ZMI8-F1
#
_entry.id   AF-A0A5C7ZMI8-F1
#
_cell.length_a   1.000
_cell.length_b   1.000
_cell.length_c   1.000
_cell.angle_alpha   90.00
_cell.angle_beta   90.00
_cell.angle_gamma   90.00
#
_symmetry.space_group_name_H-M   'P 1'
#
loop_
_entity.id
_entity.type
_entity.pdbx_description
1 polymer ?
#
loop_
_entity_poly.entity_id
_entity_poly.type
_entity_poly.pdbx_seq_one_letter_code
_entity_poly.pdbx_strand_id
1 'polypeptide(L)'
;MGFYKQFEYFDPQKGSLTDWRFPQASSVIYRARSIIRNRSRDEIFSIAEDADQIISAYFDQEKQSVLDAIKSDGRYDLLEGDEDRITGFKDEAADHYDVRNSENTSDLDALQEAMTSLFDPTILEIEGLKEYEYFAVLALWLIGDFIQDYEHKYDFSQRKYVPRERNSIDAYDTAKAAKHLIDAMESVCYAEKLRDIERLELKYQEKIEKIQAGKAVKIDKTDLDGIMEDLRKQIQSETQERRKEQSIKNNDIRHQTNRQIKKLVQDQFAQDPRRFNSAE
;
A
#
# COMPACT_ATOMS: atom_id res chain seq x y z
N MET A 1 9.39 1.26 8.49
CA MET A 1 9.73 1.71 9.88
C MET A 1 8.74 1.00 10.76
N GLY A 2 9.15 0.18 11.73
CA GLY A 2 8.24 -0.78 12.38
C GLY A 2 7.09 -0.18 13.22
N PHE A 3 6.09 -1.01 13.51
CA PHE A 3 4.94 -0.65 14.34
C PHE A 3 5.38 -0.45 15.80
N TYR A 4 4.90 0.62 16.43
CA TYR A 4 5.25 0.95 17.80
C TYR A 4 4.16 1.75 18.50
N LYS A 5 3.93 2.99 18.05
CA LYS A 5 3.09 3.99 18.75
C LYS A 5 2.21 4.80 17.83
N GLN A 6 2.06 4.39 16.60
CA GLN A 6 1.28 5.11 15.59
C GLN A 6 -0.17 5.29 16.06
N PHE A 7 -0.73 4.32 16.79
CA PHE A 7 -2.07 4.43 17.36
C PHE A 7 -2.18 5.26 18.65
N GLU A 8 -1.06 5.75 19.20
CA GLU A 8 -1.06 6.83 20.20
C GLU A 8 -1.30 8.19 19.53
N TYR A 9 -0.80 8.38 18.30
CA TYR A 9 -0.97 9.60 17.52
C TYR A 9 -2.27 9.62 16.71
N PHE A 10 -2.81 8.45 16.37
CA PHE A 10 -4.01 8.31 15.57
C PHE A 10 -4.92 7.18 16.06
N ASP A 11 -6.14 7.49 16.48
CA ASP A 11 -7.12 6.45 16.83
C ASP A 11 -7.58 5.72 15.54
N PRO A 12 -7.31 4.41 15.38
CA PRO A 12 -7.60 3.69 14.15
C PRO A 12 -9.10 3.51 13.90
N GLN A 13 -9.97 3.66 14.90
CA GLN A 13 -11.42 3.56 14.77
C GLN A 13 -12.12 4.93 14.65
N LYS A 14 -11.63 5.94 15.38
CA LYS A 14 -12.32 7.23 15.53
C LYS A 14 -11.54 8.43 15.02
N GLY A 15 -10.22 8.33 14.89
CA GLY A 15 -9.35 9.41 14.45
C GLY A 15 -9.80 9.97 13.10
N SER A 16 -9.78 11.28 12.94
CA SER A 16 -10.10 11.92 11.67
C SER A 16 -8.96 12.83 11.27
N LEU A 17 -8.53 12.72 10.03
CA LEU A 17 -7.60 13.65 9.44
C LEU A 17 -8.34 14.41 8.35
N THR A 18 -8.61 15.68 8.61
CA THR A 18 -9.16 16.63 7.63
C THR A 18 -8.15 17.76 7.44
N ASP A 19 -7.08 17.47 6.70
CA ASP A 19 -6.18 18.50 6.18
C ASP A 19 -6.54 18.79 4.72
N TRP A 20 -6.74 20.06 4.38
CA TRP A 20 -7.02 20.51 3.02
C TRP A 20 -5.88 20.23 2.04
N ARG A 21 -4.64 20.08 2.52
CA ARG A 21 -3.45 19.76 1.72
C ARG A 21 -3.43 18.30 1.28
N PHE A 22 -4.05 17.41 2.07
CA PHE A 22 -4.05 15.97 1.84
C PHE A 22 -5.48 15.40 1.95
N PRO A 23 -6.41 15.82 1.07
CA PRO A 23 -7.80 15.37 1.11
C PRO A 23 -7.96 13.85 0.94
N GLN A 24 -6.96 13.18 0.35
CA GLN A 24 -6.95 11.74 0.13
C GLN A 24 -6.88 10.96 1.45
N ALA A 25 -6.28 11.52 2.50
CA ALA A 25 -6.09 10.82 3.76
C ALA A 25 -7.40 10.40 4.41
N SER A 26 -8.42 11.28 4.38
CA SER A 26 -9.76 10.93 4.89
C SER A 26 -10.39 9.74 4.13
N SER A 27 -10.16 9.67 2.81
CA SER A 27 -10.67 8.58 1.97
C SER A 27 -9.98 7.25 2.30
N VAL A 28 -8.65 7.25 2.48
CA VAL A 28 -7.88 6.06 2.88
C VAL A 28 -8.37 5.54 4.23
N ILE A 29 -8.49 6.42 5.23
CA ILE A 29 -8.99 6.07 6.57
C ILE A 29 -10.37 5.41 6.48
N TYR A 30 -11.30 6.03 5.75
CA TYR A 30 -12.65 5.49 5.60
C TYR A 30 -12.66 4.10 4.94
N ARG A 31 -11.90 3.94 3.85
CA ARG A 31 -11.81 2.68 3.11
C ARG A 31 -11.21 1.56 3.95
N ALA A 32 -10.10 1.82 4.65
CA ALA A 32 -9.48 0.85 5.54
C ALA A 32 -10.42 0.45 6.68
N ARG A 33 -11.08 1.41 7.34
CA ARG A 33 -12.10 1.14 8.38
C ARG A 33 -13.27 0.32 7.88
N SER A 34 -13.68 0.48 6.61
CA SER A 34 -14.77 -0.30 6.03
C SER A 34 -14.44 -1.80 5.97
N ILE A 35 -13.16 -2.15 5.84
CA ILE A 35 -12.65 -3.51 5.78
C ILE A 35 -12.66 -4.13 7.18
N ILE A 36 -12.11 -3.42 8.16
CA ILE A 36 -11.95 -3.88 9.55
C ILE A 36 -13.12 -3.52 10.47
N ARG A 37 -14.29 -3.16 9.91
CA ARG A 37 -15.42 -2.57 10.66
C ARG A 37 -15.93 -3.38 11.86
N ASN A 38 -15.67 -4.69 11.85
CA ASN A 38 -16.11 -5.63 12.88
C ASN A 38 -15.01 -5.91 13.92
N ARG A 39 -13.82 -5.32 13.77
CA ARG A 39 -12.70 -5.50 14.69
C ARG A 39 -12.72 -4.47 15.81
N SER A 40 -12.49 -4.95 17.02
CA SER A 40 -12.24 -4.13 18.20
C SER A 40 -10.89 -3.40 18.08
N ARG A 41 -10.69 -2.39 18.93
CA ARG A 41 -9.42 -1.65 18.94
C ARG A 41 -8.25 -2.56 19.30
N ASP A 42 -8.45 -3.47 20.24
CA ASP A 42 -7.41 -4.38 20.72
C ASP A 42 -7.04 -5.38 19.62
N GLU A 43 -8.02 -5.94 18.89
CA GLU A 43 -7.74 -6.76 17.70
C GLU A 43 -6.96 -5.99 16.64
N ILE A 44 -7.33 -4.73 16.35
CA ILE A 44 -6.61 -3.90 15.38
C ILE A 44 -5.14 -3.68 15.81
N PHE A 45 -4.90 -3.52 17.11
CA PHE A 45 -3.56 -3.38 17.65
C PHE A 45 -2.76 -4.69 17.50
N SER A 46 -3.35 -5.83 17.87
CA SER A 46 -2.72 -7.14 17.71
C SER A 46 -2.42 -7.47 16.24
N ILE A 47 -3.31 -7.12 15.29
CA ILE A 47 -3.05 -7.28 13.84
C ILE A 47 -1.85 -6.43 13.40
N ALA A 48 -1.70 -5.22 13.94
CA ALA A 48 -0.58 -4.35 13.60
C ALA A 48 0.75 -4.87 14.15
N GLU A 49 0.77 -5.36 15.40
CA GLU A 49 1.94 -6.00 15.99
C GLU A 49 2.34 -7.27 15.23
N ASP A 50 1.36 -8.10 14.85
CA ASP A 50 1.61 -9.30 14.07
C ASP A 50 2.14 -8.97 12.65
N ALA A 51 1.56 -7.97 11.99
CA ALA A 51 2.08 -7.46 10.71
C ALA A 51 3.55 -7.03 10.81
N ASP A 52 3.93 -6.31 11.86
CA ASP A 52 5.29 -5.85 12.09
C ASP A 52 6.27 -7.01 12.35
N GLN A 53 5.83 -8.03 13.10
CA GLN A 53 6.61 -9.25 13.30
C GLN A 53 6.83 -10.01 11.99
N ILE A 54 5.81 -10.13 11.15
CA ILE A 54 5.90 -10.75 9.83
C ILE A 54 6.87 -9.99 8.92
N ILE A 55 6.78 -8.66 8.88
CA ILE A 55 7.71 -7.80 8.10
C ILE A 55 9.15 -7.94 8.61
N SER A 56 9.33 -7.93 9.93
CA SER A 56 10.66 -8.07 10.54
C SER A 56 11.27 -9.44 10.22
N ALA A 57 10.48 -10.51 10.32
CA ALA A 57 10.91 -11.86 9.99
C ALA A 57 11.29 -12.00 8.50
N TYR A 58 10.59 -11.32 7.60
CA TYR A 58 10.96 -11.25 6.18
C TYR A 58 12.33 -10.62 5.98
N PHE A 59 12.61 -9.46 6.60
CA PHE A 59 13.92 -8.83 6.47
C PHE A 59 15.05 -9.65 7.09
N ASP A 60 14.79 -10.36 8.19
CA ASP A 60 15.75 -11.30 8.76
C ASP A 60 16.04 -12.48 7.82
N GLN A 61 15.00 -13.00 7.15
CA GLN A 61 15.13 -14.06 6.15
C GLN A 61 15.91 -13.58 4.92
N GLU A 62 15.62 -12.38 4.40
CA GLU A 62 16.35 -11.78 3.28
C GLU A 62 17.83 -11.56 3.62
N LYS A 63 18.10 -11.03 4.82
CA LYS A 63 19.48 -10.88 5.33
C LYS A 63 20.19 -12.22 5.38
N GLN A 64 19.54 -13.26 5.90
CA GLN A 64 20.13 -14.60 5.99
C GLN A 64 20.37 -15.22 4.60
N SER A 65 19.44 -15.03 3.66
CA SER A 65 19.55 -15.48 2.28
C SER A 65 20.77 -14.86 1.57
N VAL A 66 20.98 -13.55 1.73
CA VAL A 66 22.16 -12.86 1.20
C VAL A 66 23.44 -13.38 1.84
N LEU A 67 23.47 -13.57 3.16
CA LEU A 67 24.64 -14.12 3.86
C LEU A 67 25.00 -15.52 3.35
N ASP A 68 24.00 -16.37 3.12
CA ASP A 68 24.21 -17.72 2.63
C ASP A 68 24.65 -17.74 1.16
N ALA A 69 24.15 -16.81 0.34
CA ALA A 69 24.64 -16.59 -1.02
C ALA A 69 26.12 -16.16 -1.04
N ILE A 70 26.51 -15.20 -0.18
CA ILE A 70 27.89 -14.74 -0.06
C ILE A 70 28.83 -15.87 0.34
N LYS A 71 28.42 -16.69 1.33
CA LYS A 71 29.20 -17.86 1.77
C LYS A 71 29.32 -18.90 0.67
N SER A 72 28.23 -19.16 -0.06
CA SER A 72 28.21 -20.11 -1.18
C SER A 72 29.16 -19.68 -2.31
N ASP A 73 29.27 -18.38 -2.56
CA ASP A 73 30.17 -17.80 -3.56
C ASP A 73 31.63 -17.68 -3.06
N GLY A 74 31.89 -18.02 -1.79
CA GLY A 74 33.22 -17.93 -1.17
C GLY A 74 33.74 -16.49 -1.01
N ARG A 75 32.88 -15.47 -1.10
CA ARG A 75 33.24 -14.05 -0.99
C ARG A 75 33.24 -13.56 0.46
N TYR A 76 34.05 -14.20 1.29
CA TYR A 76 34.18 -13.87 2.72
C TYR A 76 34.69 -12.43 2.95
N ASP A 77 35.30 -11.81 1.95
CA ASP A 77 35.72 -10.41 1.95
C ASP A 77 34.55 -9.42 2.09
N LEU A 78 33.34 -9.83 1.69
CA LEU A 78 32.11 -9.03 1.78
C LEU A 78 31.34 -9.24 3.10
N LEU A 79 31.82 -10.13 3.97
CA LEU A 79 31.19 -10.39 5.26
C LEU A 79 31.76 -9.49 6.36
N GLU A 80 30.92 -9.19 7.35
CA GLU A 80 31.30 -8.49 8.57
C GLU A 80 31.36 -9.46 9.74
N GLY A 81 32.43 -9.33 10.53
CA GLY A 81 32.69 -10.16 11.70
C GLY A 81 34.00 -10.94 11.58
N ASP A 82 34.19 -11.88 12.49
CA ASP A 82 35.34 -12.80 12.48
C ASP A 82 34.96 -14.14 11.83
N GLU A 83 35.94 -14.97 11.49
CA GLU A 83 35.74 -16.30 10.86
C GLU A 83 34.72 -17.18 11.60
N ASP A 84 34.64 -17.05 12.93
CA ASP A 84 33.72 -17.82 13.78
C ASP A 84 32.38 -17.11 14.05
N ARG A 85 32.25 -15.81 13.73
CA ARG A 85 31.06 -15.03 14.07
C ARG A 85 30.79 -13.91 13.07
N ILE A 86 30.00 -14.25 12.05
CA ILE A 86 29.49 -13.31 11.05
C ILE A 86 28.30 -12.54 11.65
N THR A 87 28.40 -11.22 11.68
CA THR A 87 27.37 -10.31 12.21
C THR A 87 26.52 -9.67 11.11
N GLY A 88 27.02 -9.67 9.88
CA GLY A 88 26.38 -9.04 8.74
C GLY A 88 27.22 -9.15 7.46
N PHE A 89 26.90 -8.32 6.50
CA PHE A 89 27.64 -8.12 5.26
C PHE A 89 27.91 -6.62 5.11
N LYS A 90 28.99 -6.29 4.42
CA LYS A 90 29.40 -4.90 4.21
C LYS A 90 28.52 -4.24 3.16
N ASP A 91 28.50 -2.91 3.14
CA ASP A 91 27.74 -2.13 2.15
C ASP A 91 28.09 -2.50 0.70
N GLU A 92 29.35 -2.88 0.43
CA GLU A 92 29.79 -3.32 -0.91
C GLU A 92 29.10 -4.61 -1.38
N ALA A 93 28.46 -5.37 -0.49
CA ALA A 93 27.64 -6.50 -0.88
C ALA A 93 26.43 -6.09 -1.73
N ALA A 94 25.90 -4.88 -1.55
CA ALA A 94 24.77 -4.37 -2.33
C ALA A 94 25.10 -4.17 -3.82
N ASP A 95 26.38 -4.03 -4.19
CA ASP A 95 26.83 -3.95 -5.59
C ASP A 95 26.78 -5.31 -6.30
N HIS A 96 26.65 -6.40 -5.53
CA HIS A 96 26.84 -7.76 -6.00
C HIS A 96 25.66 -8.69 -5.73
N TYR A 97 24.82 -8.37 -4.75
CA TYR A 97 23.66 -9.14 -4.35
C TYR A 97 22.43 -8.23 -4.25
N ASP A 98 21.25 -8.80 -4.50
CA ASP A 98 19.98 -8.09 -4.30
C ASP A 98 19.68 -8.02 -2.80
N VAL A 99 20.18 -6.98 -2.14
CA VAL A 99 19.99 -6.78 -0.69
C VAL A 99 18.70 -6.01 -0.47
N ARG A 100 17.64 -6.71 -0.07
CA ARG A 100 16.38 -6.10 0.34
C ARG A 100 16.38 -5.76 1.83
N ASN A 101 16.06 -4.52 2.16
CA ASN A 101 15.98 -4.04 3.54
C ASN A 101 14.87 -2.98 3.70
N SER A 102 14.68 -2.49 4.92
CA SER A 102 13.64 -1.51 5.25
C SER A 102 13.89 -0.10 4.67
N GLU A 103 15.06 0.16 4.08
CA GLU A 103 15.37 1.42 3.42
C GLU A 103 14.95 1.42 1.95
N ASN A 104 15.03 0.27 1.29
CA ASN A 104 14.75 0.13 -0.15
C ASN A 104 13.48 -0.65 -0.49
N THR A 105 12.88 -1.34 0.48
CA THR A 105 11.63 -2.10 0.33
C THR A 105 10.56 -1.49 1.22
N SER A 106 9.37 -1.23 0.66
CA SER A 106 8.26 -0.68 1.45
C SER A 106 7.72 -1.73 2.43
N ASP A 107 7.13 -1.28 3.54
CA ASP A 107 6.48 -2.18 4.50
C ASP A 107 5.32 -2.97 3.83
N LEU A 108 4.69 -2.40 2.79
CA LEU A 108 3.68 -3.07 1.97
C LEU A 108 4.28 -4.23 1.15
N ASP A 109 5.35 -3.96 0.40
CA ASP A 109 5.99 -4.98 -0.45
C ASP A 109 6.57 -6.10 0.40
N ALA A 110 7.21 -5.74 1.51
CA ALA A 110 7.71 -6.71 2.49
C ALA A 110 6.57 -7.60 3.02
N LEU A 111 5.45 -7.00 3.43
CA LEU A 111 4.30 -7.75 3.91
C LEU A 111 3.68 -8.63 2.81
N GLN A 112 3.60 -8.16 1.55
CA GLN A 112 3.08 -8.98 0.44
C GLN A 112 3.92 -10.24 0.20
N GLU A 113 5.24 -10.09 0.16
CA GLU A 113 6.16 -11.22 -0.04
C GLU A 113 6.11 -12.15 1.18
N ALA A 114 6.15 -11.58 2.38
CA ALA A 114 6.10 -12.31 3.65
C ALA A 114 4.80 -13.10 3.82
N MET A 115 3.65 -12.55 3.42
CA MET A 115 2.36 -13.25 3.51
C MET A 115 2.32 -14.53 2.67
N THR A 116 3.16 -14.63 1.63
CA THR A 116 3.22 -15.84 0.80
C THR A 116 3.95 -17.00 1.50
N SER A 117 4.92 -16.71 2.37
CA SER A 117 5.82 -17.70 2.96
C SER A 117 5.69 -17.88 4.47
N LEU A 118 5.28 -16.83 5.19
CA LEU A 118 5.27 -16.76 6.66
C LEU A 118 3.86 -16.76 7.25
N PHE A 119 2.83 -16.50 6.45
CA PHE A 119 1.45 -16.49 6.95
C PHE A 119 0.90 -17.90 7.12
N ASP A 120 0.54 -18.24 8.37
CA ASP A 120 -0.17 -19.47 8.69
C ASP A 120 -1.53 -19.15 9.33
N PRO A 121 -2.64 -19.39 8.62
CA PRO A 121 -3.98 -19.09 9.14
C PRO A 121 -4.40 -19.98 10.32
N THR A 122 -3.68 -21.07 10.60
CA THR A 122 -4.03 -22.04 11.65
C THR A 122 -3.55 -21.64 13.04
N ILE A 123 -2.58 -20.74 13.12
CA ILE A 123 -1.98 -20.27 14.38
C ILE A 123 -2.44 -18.87 14.80
N LEU A 124 -3.38 -18.29 14.05
CA LEU A 124 -3.87 -16.93 14.30
C LEU A 124 -4.58 -16.84 15.65
N GLU A 125 -4.17 -15.87 16.47
CA GLU A 125 -4.81 -15.58 17.76
C GLU A 125 -6.22 -14.99 17.59
N ILE A 126 -6.47 -14.32 16.45
CA ILE A 126 -7.72 -13.61 16.19
C ILE A 126 -8.61 -14.46 15.28
N GLU A 127 -9.78 -14.84 15.81
CA GLU A 127 -10.72 -15.69 15.09
C GLU A 127 -11.22 -15.01 13.80
N GLY A 128 -11.19 -15.79 12.71
CA GLY A 128 -11.67 -15.38 11.39
C GLY A 128 -10.89 -14.23 10.77
N LEU A 129 -9.67 -13.94 11.25
CA LEU A 129 -8.78 -12.94 10.66
C LEU A 129 -8.48 -13.30 9.20
N LYS A 130 -8.69 -12.32 8.32
CA LYS A 130 -8.44 -12.46 6.88
C LYS A 130 -7.18 -11.73 6.50
N GLU A 131 -6.47 -12.28 5.52
CA GLU A 131 -5.22 -11.70 4.99
C GLU A 131 -5.40 -10.22 4.59
N TYR A 132 -6.52 -9.89 3.93
CA TYR A 132 -6.82 -8.51 3.52
C TYR A 132 -6.95 -7.53 4.70
N GLU A 133 -7.21 -8.00 5.92
CA GLU A 133 -7.32 -7.14 7.11
C GLU A 133 -5.96 -6.64 7.56
N TYR A 134 -4.88 -7.41 7.37
CA TYR A 134 -3.52 -6.95 7.67
C TYR A 134 -3.15 -5.71 6.86
N PHE A 135 -3.43 -5.73 5.55
CA PHE A 135 -3.15 -4.60 4.67
C PHE A 135 -4.03 -3.38 4.97
N ALA A 136 -5.26 -3.60 5.45
CA ALA A 136 -6.14 -2.52 5.91
C ALA A 136 -5.61 -1.88 7.21
N VAL A 137 -5.09 -2.70 8.13
CA VAL A 137 -4.47 -2.22 9.37
C VAL A 137 -3.15 -1.52 9.08
N LEU A 138 -2.31 -2.06 8.18
CA LEU A 138 -1.10 -1.41 7.68
C LEU A 138 -1.41 -0.02 7.11
N ALA A 139 -2.48 0.14 6.33
CA ALA A 139 -2.88 1.45 5.84
C ALA A 139 -3.20 2.44 6.97
N LEU A 140 -3.86 2.01 8.05
CA LEU A 140 -4.15 2.88 9.20
C LEU A 140 -2.90 3.17 10.04
N TRP A 141 -2.00 2.21 10.16
CA TRP A 141 -0.69 2.37 10.76
C TRP A 141 0.10 3.45 10.02
N LEU A 142 0.23 3.36 8.70
CA LEU A 142 0.93 4.35 7.88
C LEU A 142 0.28 5.74 7.93
N ILE A 143 -1.04 5.82 8.12
CA ILE A 143 -1.70 7.10 8.43
C ILE A 143 -1.25 7.66 9.79
N GLY A 144 -1.03 6.81 10.79
CA GLY A 144 -0.45 7.22 12.06
C GLY A 144 0.99 7.75 11.91
N ASP A 145 1.82 7.10 11.09
CA ASP A 145 3.16 7.61 10.75
C ASP A 145 3.09 8.96 10.01
N PHE A 146 2.17 9.08 9.04
CA PHE A 146 1.90 10.35 8.37
C PHE A 146 1.57 11.45 9.39
N ILE A 147 0.62 11.21 10.30
CA ILE A 147 0.19 12.19 11.30
C ILE A 147 1.34 12.56 12.24
N GLN A 148 2.12 11.57 12.68
CA GLN A 148 3.27 11.80 13.54
C GLN A 148 4.29 12.72 12.88
N ASP A 149 4.75 12.39 11.67
CA ASP A 149 5.77 13.18 10.96
C ASP A 149 5.25 14.57 10.57
N TYR A 150 3.96 14.64 10.24
CA TYR A 150 3.32 15.86 9.77
C TYR A 150 2.99 16.86 10.88
N GLU A 151 2.48 16.37 12.02
CA GLU A 151 2.03 17.21 13.13
C GLU A 151 3.08 17.35 14.24
N HIS A 152 4.09 16.47 14.28
CA HIS A 152 5.10 16.46 15.35
C HIS A 152 6.52 16.56 14.80
N LYS A 153 7.40 17.17 15.60
CA LYS A 153 8.84 17.20 15.36
C LYS A 153 9.56 16.58 16.55
N TYR A 154 10.70 15.96 16.31
CA TYR A 154 11.52 15.45 17.39
C TYR A 154 12.33 16.58 18.03
N ASP A 155 12.14 16.80 19.34
CA ASP A 155 12.97 17.72 20.13
C ASP A 155 14.15 16.93 20.71
N PHE A 156 15.35 17.14 20.15
CA PHE A 156 16.58 16.50 20.62
C PHE A 156 16.95 16.84 22.07
N SER A 157 16.53 18.00 22.57
CA SER A 157 16.82 18.42 23.94
C SER A 157 15.97 17.64 24.94
N GLN A 158 14.70 17.43 24.61
CA GLN A 158 13.73 16.73 25.46
C GLN A 158 13.61 15.23 25.11
N ARG A 159 14.29 14.78 24.05
CA ARG A 159 14.25 13.42 23.49
C ARG A 159 12.82 12.90 23.26
N LYS A 160 11.92 13.78 22.81
CA LYS A 160 10.51 13.43 22.60
C LYS A 160 9.93 14.15 21.40
N TYR A 161 8.89 13.56 20.83
CA TYR A 161 8.07 14.22 19.81
C TYR A 161 7.21 15.31 20.46
N VAL A 162 7.27 16.51 19.90
CA VAL A 162 6.46 17.67 20.32
C VAL A 162 5.63 18.17 19.14
N PRO A 163 4.41 18.69 19.38
CA PRO A 163 3.60 19.29 18.33
C PRO A 163 4.36 20.40 17.59
N ARG A 164 4.23 20.42 16.27
CA ARG A 164 4.79 21.47 15.41
C ARG A 164 3.95 22.73 15.51
N GLU A 165 4.60 23.87 15.29
CA GLU A 165 3.89 25.13 15.10
C GLU A 165 3.13 25.09 13.77
N ARG A 166 1.99 25.76 13.72
CA ARG A 166 1.14 25.76 12.52
C ARG A 166 1.91 26.33 11.33
N ASN A 167 1.86 25.63 10.19
CA ASN A 167 2.56 25.98 8.94
C ASN A 167 4.10 26.02 9.04
N SER A 168 4.71 25.36 10.04
CA SER A 168 6.17 25.28 10.17
C SER A 168 6.81 24.09 9.46
N ILE A 169 6.02 23.26 8.77
CA ILE A 169 6.53 22.08 8.06
C ILE A 169 7.30 22.51 6.81
N ASP A 170 8.52 22.03 6.66
CA ASP A 170 9.34 22.29 5.49
C ASP A 170 9.06 21.30 4.36
N ALA A 171 9.70 21.49 3.21
CA ALA A 171 9.49 20.65 2.04
C ALA A 171 9.97 19.19 2.26
N TYR A 172 11.03 19.00 3.06
CA TYR A 172 11.59 17.68 3.33
C TYR A 172 10.65 16.86 4.22
N ASP A 173 10.22 17.43 5.35
CA ASP A 173 9.27 16.83 6.26
C ASP A 173 7.91 16.59 5.58
N THR A 174 7.49 17.51 4.69
CA THR A 174 6.28 17.32 3.89
C THR A 174 6.41 16.11 2.95
N ALA A 175 7.55 15.96 2.27
CA ALA A 175 7.80 14.83 1.38
C ALA A 175 7.87 13.51 2.16
N LYS A 176 8.53 13.52 3.32
CA LYS A 176 8.62 12.37 4.23
C LYS A 176 7.23 11.92 4.68
N ALA A 177 6.41 12.84 5.20
CA ALA A 177 5.03 12.53 5.58
C ALA A 177 4.24 12.02 4.37
N ALA A 178 4.29 12.70 3.22
CA ALA A 178 3.56 12.32 2.02
C ALA A 178 3.89 10.91 1.52
N LYS A 179 5.12 10.43 1.72
CA LYS A 179 5.50 9.03 1.41
C LYS A 179 4.61 8.04 2.15
N HIS A 180 4.44 8.20 3.47
CA HIS A 180 3.55 7.35 4.27
C HIS A 180 2.11 7.36 3.77
N LEU A 181 1.61 8.51 3.32
CA LEU A 181 0.25 8.59 2.75
C LEU A 181 0.14 7.82 1.43
N ILE A 182 1.15 7.86 0.57
CA ILE A 182 1.18 7.09 -0.69
C ILE A 182 1.19 5.59 -0.35
N ASP A 183 2.06 5.16 0.55
CA ASP A 183 2.14 3.76 0.97
C ASP A 183 0.81 3.29 1.60
N ALA A 184 0.14 4.15 2.38
CA ALA A 184 -1.18 3.87 2.92
C ALA A 184 -2.25 3.75 1.83
N MET A 185 -2.18 4.58 0.78
CA MET A 185 -3.08 4.50 -0.36
C MET A 185 -2.92 3.18 -1.13
N GLU A 186 -1.68 2.73 -1.33
CA GLU A 186 -1.39 1.46 -1.99
C GLU A 186 -1.85 0.28 -1.14
N SER A 187 -1.55 0.33 0.17
CA SER A 187 -1.95 -0.70 1.14
C SER A 187 -3.47 -0.90 1.17
N VAL A 188 -4.26 0.19 1.23
CA VAL A 188 -5.73 0.07 1.24
C VAL A 188 -6.29 -0.42 -0.11
N CYS A 189 -5.67 -0.03 -1.22
CA CYS A 189 -6.09 -0.53 -2.54
C CYS A 189 -5.82 -2.04 -2.66
N TYR A 190 -4.69 -2.50 -2.12
CA TYR A 190 -4.35 -3.92 -2.10
C TYR A 190 -5.30 -4.72 -1.20
N ALA A 191 -5.60 -4.21 0.00
CA ALA A 191 -6.60 -4.79 0.90
C ALA A 191 -7.97 -4.95 0.23
N GLU A 192 -8.45 -3.92 -0.48
CA GLU A 192 -9.73 -3.99 -1.19
C GLU A 192 -9.70 -5.03 -2.32
N LYS A 193 -8.60 -5.10 -3.08
CA LYS A 193 -8.42 -6.08 -4.15
C LYS A 193 -8.52 -7.50 -3.60
N LEU A 194 -7.82 -7.82 -2.52
CA LEU A 194 -7.86 -9.15 -1.89
C LEU A 194 -9.26 -9.48 -1.36
N ARG A 195 -9.91 -8.54 -0.68
CA ARG A 195 -11.29 -8.72 -0.20
C ARG A 195 -12.27 -9.00 -1.34
N ASP A 196 -12.12 -8.32 -2.47
CA ASP A 196 -12.99 -8.51 -3.62
C ASP A 196 -12.73 -9.85 -4.32
N ILE A 197 -11.48 -10.32 -4.36
CA ILE A 197 -11.12 -11.67 -4.81
C ILE A 197 -11.79 -12.73 -3.92
N GLU A 198 -11.61 -12.67 -2.59
CA GLU A 198 -12.20 -13.67 -1.68
C GLU A 198 -13.73 -13.68 -1.78
N ARG A 199 -14.36 -12.50 -1.88
CA ARG A 199 -15.82 -12.40 -2.09
C ARG A 199 -16.28 -13.05 -3.40
N LEU A 200 -15.49 -12.94 -4.46
CA LEU A 200 -15.78 -13.59 -5.73
C LEU A 200 -15.63 -15.11 -5.59
N GLU A 201 -14.56 -15.58 -4.98
CA GLU A 201 -14.30 -17.00 -4.73
C GLU A 201 -15.44 -17.64 -3.94
N LEU A 202 -15.86 -17.03 -2.83
CA LEU A 202 -17.01 -17.51 -2.03
C LEU A 202 -18.30 -17.60 -2.85
N LYS A 203 -18.60 -16.57 -3.67
CA LYS A 203 -19.77 -16.59 -4.55
C LYS A 203 -19.71 -17.72 -5.59
N TYR A 204 -18.53 -18.01 -6.13
CA TYR A 204 -18.35 -19.10 -7.08
C TYR A 204 -18.43 -20.47 -6.39
N GLN A 205 -17.85 -20.61 -5.21
CA GLN A 205 -17.91 -21.81 -4.40
C GLN A 205 -19.36 -22.17 -4.04
N GLU A 206 -20.15 -21.22 -3.56
CA GLU A 206 -21.58 -21.42 -3.31
C GLU A 206 -22.36 -21.87 -4.56
N LYS A 207 -21.99 -21.35 -5.74
CA LYS A 207 -22.63 -21.75 -7.01
C LYS A 207 -22.25 -23.17 -7.40
N ILE A 208 -20.97 -23.54 -7.23
CA ILE A 208 -20.47 -24.91 -7.49
C ILE A 208 -21.17 -25.90 -6.54
N GLU A 209 -21.28 -25.57 -5.26
CA GLU A 209 -21.97 -26.41 -4.27
C GLU A 209 -23.46 -26.58 -4.59
N LYS A 210 -24.14 -25.52 -5.06
CA LYS A 210 -25.53 -25.61 -5.54
C LYS A 210 -25.68 -26.49 -6.79
N ILE A 211 -24.65 -26.56 -7.64
CA ILE A 211 -24.60 -27.46 -8.80
C ILE A 211 -24.37 -28.90 -8.32
N GLN A 212 -23.45 -29.12 -7.38
CA GLN A 212 -23.09 -30.43 -6.85
C GLN A 212 -24.18 -31.06 -5.94
N ALA A 213 -24.91 -30.25 -5.17
CA ALA A 213 -25.90 -30.69 -4.18
C ALA A 213 -27.25 -31.17 -4.75
N GLY A 214 -27.35 -31.46 -6.05
CA GLY A 214 -28.48 -32.22 -6.59
C GLY A 214 -29.30 -31.58 -7.71
N LYS A 215 -28.77 -30.58 -8.42
CA LYS A 215 -29.21 -30.38 -9.81
C LYS A 215 -28.26 -31.15 -10.71
N ALA A 216 -28.68 -32.35 -11.12
CA ALA A 216 -28.18 -32.95 -12.35
C ALA A 216 -28.60 -32.06 -13.54
N VAL A 217 -28.01 -30.88 -13.68
CA VAL A 217 -27.94 -30.22 -14.98
C VAL A 217 -26.86 -31.01 -15.70
N LYS A 218 -27.26 -31.84 -16.67
CA LYS A 218 -26.34 -32.20 -17.74
C LYS A 218 -25.94 -30.88 -18.39
N ILE A 219 -24.81 -30.33 -17.98
CA ILE A 219 -24.22 -29.17 -18.62
C ILE A 219 -23.77 -29.69 -19.98
N ASP A 220 -24.59 -29.47 -21.00
CA ASP A 220 -24.17 -29.72 -22.37
C ASP A 220 -23.11 -28.68 -22.75
N LYS A 221 -22.29 -29.01 -23.75
CA LYS A 221 -21.16 -28.17 -24.20
C LYS A 221 -21.58 -26.71 -24.46
N THR A 222 -22.82 -26.50 -24.87
CA THR A 222 -23.47 -25.20 -25.11
C THR A 222 -23.64 -24.35 -23.86
N ASP A 223 -23.87 -24.94 -22.68
CA ASP A 223 -24.00 -24.20 -21.42
C ASP A 223 -22.62 -23.74 -20.92
N LEU A 224 -21.60 -24.58 -21.09
CA LEU A 224 -20.19 -24.23 -20.81
C LEU A 224 -19.70 -23.11 -21.73
N ASP A 225 -20.03 -23.20 -23.02
CA ASP A 225 -19.67 -22.17 -24.01
C ASP A 225 -20.39 -20.84 -23.71
N GLY A 226 -21.67 -20.88 -23.31
CA GLY A 226 -22.42 -19.69 -22.89
C GLY A 226 -21.83 -19.03 -21.64
N ILE A 227 -21.44 -19.83 -20.64
CA ILE A 227 -20.77 -19.33 -19.42
C ILE A 227 -19.41 -18.70 -19.76
N MET A 228 -18.62 -19.33 -20.63
CA MET A 228 -17.34 -18.77 -21.09
C MET A 228 -17.52 -17.48 -21.89
N GLU A 229 -18.58 -17.38 -22.69
CA GLU A 229 -18.87 -16.21 -23.50
C GLU A 229 -19.38 -15.04 -22.67
N ASP A 230 -20.21 -15.30 -21.66
CA ASP A 230 -20.65 -14.29 -20.69
C ASP A 230 -19.50 -13.81 -19.79
N LEU A 231 -18.60 -14.71 -19.38
CA LEU A 231 -17.35 -14.36 -18.68
C LEU A 231 -16.45 -13.49 -19.55
N ARG A 232 -16.26 -13.84 -20.82
CA ARG A 232 -15.49 -13.03 -21.76
C ARG A 232 -16.11 -11.66 -21.96
N LYS A 233 -17.44 -11.57 -22.04
CA LYS A 233 -18.16 -10.30 -22.17
C LYS A 233 -18.05 -9.45 -20.91
N GLN A 234 -18.16 -10.02 -19.71
CA GLN A 234 -18.00 -9.28 -18.46
C GLN A 234 -16.56 -8.80 -18.25
N ILE A 235 -15.56 -9.67 -18.48
CA ILE A 235 -14.16 -9.28 -18.38
C ILE A 235 -13.83 -8.21 -19.43
N GLN A 236 -14.34 -8.33 -20.65
CA GLN A 236 -14.17 -7.29 -21.67
C GLN A 236 -14.90 -5.99 -21.34
N SER A 237 -16.12 -6.05 -20.78
CA SER A 237 -16.85 -4.84 -20.40
C SER A 237 -16.19 -4.12 -19.22
N GLU A 238 -15.74 -4.84 -18.19
CA GLU A 238 -15.01 -4.25 -17.06
C GLU A 238 -13.65 -3.71 -17.48
N THR A 239 -12.89 -4.43 -18.33
CA THR A 239 -11.62 -3.91 -18.82
C THR A 239 -11.80 -2.75 -19.79
N GLN A 240 -12.88 -2.73 -20.59
CA GLN A 240 -13.21 -1.57 -21.42
C GLN A 240 -13.68 -0.38 -20.58
N GLU A 241 -14.51 -0.58 -19.55
CA GLU A 241 -14.93 0.48 -18.64
C GLU A 241 -13.74 1.04 -17.87
N ARG A 242 -12.88 0.19 -17.30
CA ARG A 242 -11.63 0.64 -16.66
C ARG A 242 -10.72 1.37 -17.63
N ARG A 243 -10.50 0.86 -18.85
CA ARG A 243 -9.69 1.57 -19.87
C ARG A 243 -10.34 2.89 -20.28
N LYS A 244 -11.66 2.95 -20.37
CA LYS A 244 -12.41 4.16 -20.71
C LYS A 244 -12.32 5.19 -19.58
N GLU A 245 -12.47 4.78 -18.33
CA GLU A 245 -12.26 5.64 -17.16
C GLU A 245 -10.81 6.12 -17.04
N GLN A 246 -9.83 5.23 -17.21
CA GLN A 246 -8.42 5.58 -17.20
C GLN A 246 -8.08 6.54 -18.36
N SER A 247 -8.64 6.30 -19.54
CA SER A 247 -8.47 7.17 -20.70
C SER A 247 -9.15 8.52 -20.49
N ILE A 248 -10.32 8.59 -19.87
CA ILE A 248 -11.00 9.85 -19.53
C ILE A 248 -10.16 10.62 -18.52
N LYS A 249 -9.70 9.98 -17.44
CA LYS A 249 -8.82 10.59 -16.42
C LYS A 249 -7.51 11.09 -17.03
N ASN A 250 -6.84 10.27 -17.84
CA ASN A 250 -5.58 10.64 -18.48
C ASN A 250 -5.77 11.75 -19.53
N ASN A 251 -6.91 11.77 -20.22
CA ASN A 251 -7.24 12.81 -21.18
C ASN A 251 -7.57 14.14 -20.49
N ASP A 252 -8.29 14.10 -19.37
CA ASP A 252 -8.54 15.28 -18.53
C ASP A 252 -7.25 15.84 -17.93
N ILE A 253 -6.33 14.99 -17.48
CA ILE A 253 -4.98 15.39 -17.01
C ILE A 253 -4.18 16.04 -18.15
N ARG A 254 -4.14 15.40 -19.33
CA ARG A 254 -3.42 15.93 -20.52
C ARG A 254 -4.00 17.26 -21.02
N HIS A 255 -5.30 17.46 -20.90
CA HIS A 255 -5.95 18.70 -21.30
C HIS A 255 -6.03 19.74 -20.19
N GLN A 256 -5.83 19.39 -18.92
CA GLN A 256 -5.75 20.36 -17.82
C GLN A 256 -4.58 21.31 -18.02
N THR A 257 -3.38 20.80 -18.31
CA THR A 257 -2.19 21.62 -18.53
C THR A 257 -2.36 22.51 -19.76
N ASN A 258 -2.90 21.98 -20.86
CA ASN A 258 -3.18 22.78 -22.06
C ASN A 258 -4.29 23.81 -21.86
N ARG A 259 -5.34 23.52 -21.08
CA ARG A 259 -6.40 24.48 -20.72
C ARG A 259 -5.84 25.57 -19.80
N GLN A 260 -4.98 25.23 -18.85
CA GLN A 260 -4.29 26.19 -17.97
C GLN A 260 -3.33 27.09 -18.75
N ILE A 261 -2.53 26.54 -19.66
CA ILE A 261 -1.63 27.32 -20.52
C ILE A 261 -2.43 28.23 -21.46
N LYS A 262 -3.49 27.72 -22.11
CA LYS A 262 -4.36 28.57 -22.95
C LYS A 262 -5.01 29.69 -22.16
N LYS A 263 -5.49 29.41 -20.95
CA LYS A 263 -6.09 30.43 -20.07
C LYS A 263 -5.05 31.48 -19.66
N LEU A 264 -3.84 31.04 -19.28
CA LEU A 264 -2.73 31.94 -18.94
C LEU A 264 -2.31 32.82 -20.12
N VAL A 265 -2.26 32.28 -21.34
CA VAL A 265 -1.95 33.06 -22.56
C VAL A 265 -3.10 34.02 -22.90
N GLN A 266 -4.36 33.61 -22.74
CA GLN A 266 -5.52 34.49 -22.93
C GLN A 266 -5.55 35.63 -21.91
N ASP A 267 -5.25 35.34 -20.64
CA ASP A 267 -5.16 36.33 -19.57
C ASP A 267 -3.98 37.30 -19.80
N GLN A 268 -2.84 36.80 -20.27
CA GLN A 268 -1.67 37.62 -20.65
C GLN A 268 -1.93 38.47 -21.90
N PHE A 269 -2.63 37.93 -22.90
CA PHE A 269 -3.02 38.68 -24.10
C PHE A 269 -4.05 39.77 -23.77
N ALA A 270 -4.99 39.52 -22.85
CA ALA A 270 -5.95 40.52 -22.39
C ALA A 270 -5.28 41.67 -21.62
N GLN A 271 -4.16 41.41 -20.94
CA GLN A 271 -3.39 42.41 -20.20
C GLN A 271 -2.41 43.20 -21.08
N ASP A 272 -1.76 42.56 -22.05
CA ASP A 272 -0.84 43.24 -22.99
C ASP A 272 -0.89 42.63 -24.41
N PRO A 273 -1.85 43.08 -25.25
CA PRO A 273 -2.08 42.49 -26.57
C PRO A 273 -0.90 42.67 -27.54
N ARG A 274 -0.04 43.67 -27.32
CA ARG A 274 1.08 44.02 -28.23
C ARG A 274 2.30 43.12 -28.08
N ARG A 275 2.31 42.25 -27.06
CA ARG A 275 3.42 41.34 -26.75
C ARG A 275 3.41 40.06 -27.60
N PHE A 276 2.30 39.76 -28.27
CA PHE A 276 2.11 38.58 -29.10
C PHE A 276 1.90 38.98 -30.56
N ASN A 277 2.99 39.32 -31.27
CA ASN A 277 3.01 39.80 -32.66
C ASN A 277 2.90 38.68 -33.71
N SER A 278 1.90 37.82 -33.59
CA SER A 278 1.61 36.81 -34.62
C SER A 278 0.11 36.58 -34.74
N ALA A 279 -0.58 37.59 -35.25
CA ALA A 279 -1.90 37.51 -35.85
C ALA A 279 -2.07 38.71 -36.81
N GLU A 280 -1.26 38.72 -37.87
CA GLU A 280 -1.68 39.10 -39.23
C GLU A 280 -1.40 37.90 -40.14
#